data_AF-A0A964V342-F1
#
_entry.id   AF-A0A964V342-F1
#
_cell.length_a   1.000
_cell.length_b   1.000
_cell.length_c   1.000
_cell.angle_alpha   90.00
_cell.angle_beta   90.00
_cell.angle_gamma   90.00
#
_symmetry.space_group_name_H-M   'P 1'
#
loop_
_entity.id
_entity.type
_entity.pdbx_description
1 polymer ?
#
loop_
_entity_poly.entity_id
_entity_poly.type
_entity_poly.pdbx_seq_one_letter_code
_entity_poly.pdbx_strand_id
1 'polypeptide(L)' 'MSDNLIQEQIKQDYAYGFVTDVESVRAPKGLNKEVIQFISKQKKEPQWLLEWRLKAFERLQTMK' A
#
# COMPACT_ATOMS: atom_id res chain seq x y z
N MET A 1 -12.84 -12.01 -46.85
CA MET A 1 -11.85 -10.90 -46.94
C MET A 1 -11.83 -10.02 -45.70
N SER A 2 -12.90 -9.96 -44.91
CA SER A 2 -12.99 -9.20 -43.64
C SER A 2 -12.28 -9.85 -42.45
N ASP A 3 -12.35 -11.18 -42.33
CA ASP A 3 -11.84 -11.90 -41.15
C ASP A 3 -10.32 -11.81 -40.98
N ASN A 4 -9.59 -11.76 -42.10
CA ASN A 4 -8.14 -11.61 -42.08
C ASN A 4 -7.69 -10.24 -41.52
N LEU A 5 -8.47 -9.19 -41.75
CA LEU A 5 -8.15 -7.83 -41.29
C LEU A 5 -8.29 -7.72 -39.77
N ILE A 6 -9.32 -8.36 -39.21
CA ILE A 6 -9.56 -8.38 -37.76
C ILE A 6 -8.44 -9.14 -37.05
N GLN A 7 -8.02 -10.29 -37.60
CA GLN A 7 -6.93 -11.10 -37.04
C GLN A 7 -5.58 -10.36 -37.03
N GLU A 8 -5.32 -9.56 -38.06
CA GLU A 8 -4.10 -8.75 -38.16
C GLU A 8 -4.08 -7.60 -37.14
N GLN A 9 -5.24 -7.02 -36.85
CA GLN A 9 -5.39 -5.94 -35.87
C GLN A 9 -5.37 -6.45 -34.41
N ILE A 10 -5.81 -7.69 -34.16
CA ILE A 10 -5.71 -8.35 -32.84
C ILE A 10 -4.26 -8.79 -32.54
N LYS A 11 -3.47 -9.12 -33.56
CA LYS A 11 -2.04 -9.46 -33.41
C LYS A 11 -1.14 -8.28 -33.08
N GLN A 12 -1.65 -7.05 -33.11
CA GLN A 12 -0.89 -5.88 -32.69
C GLN A 12 -0.84 -5.85 -31.15
N ASP A 13 0.37 -5.91 -30.60
CA ASP A 13 0.57 -5.83 -29.16
C ASP A 13 0.06 -4.49 -28.62
N TYR A 14 -0.67 -4.54 -27.51
CA TYR A 14 -1.26 -3.36 -26.88
C TYR A 14 -0.17 -2.42 -26.36
N ALA A 15 0.12 -1.36 -27.12
CA ALA A 15 1.26 -0.45 -26.88
C ALA A 15 1.10 0.48 -25.66
N TYR A 16 -0.08 0.56 -25.03
CA TYR A 16 -0.42 1.59 -24.04
C TYR A 16 -0.68 1.00 -22.66
N GLY A 17 0.37 0.59 -21.94
CA GLY A 17 0.27 0.23 -20.53
C GLY A 17 0.21 1.47 -19.64
N PHE A 18 -0.83 1.62 -18.82
CA PHE A 18 -0.86 2.63 -17.76
C PHE A 18 0.03 2.16 -16.60
N VAL A 19 1.29 2.60 -16.58
CA VAL A 19 2.20 2.39 -15.44
C VAL A 19 2.38 3.73 -14.74
N THR A 20 2.22 3.74 -13.42
CA THR A 20 2.50 4.93 -12.61
C THR A 20 3.42 4.48 -11.48
N ASP A 21 4.62 5.03 -11.46
CA ASP A 21 5.55 4.82 -10.36
C ASP A 21 4.98 5.49 -9.11
N VAL A 22 4.65 4.69 -8.10
CA VAL A 22 4.18 5.16 -6.81
C VAL A 22 5.29 4.93 -5.80
N GLU A 23 5.72 5.99 -5.12
CA GLU A 23 6.65 5.88 -4.02
C GLU A 23 6.00 5.07 -2.87
N SER A 24 6.68 4.00 -2.44
CA SER A 24 6.21 3.13 -1.37
C SER A 24 7.23 3.10 -0.23
N VAL A 25 6.86 3.69 0.90
CA VAL A 25 7.65 3.61 2.14
C VAL A 25 7.13 2.42 2.96
N ARG A 26 8.02 1.46 3.25
CA ARG A 26 7.70 0.31 4.09
C ARG A 26 8.17 0.54 5.52
N ALA A 27 7.33 0.15 6.48
CA ALA A 27 7.72 0.13 7.88
C ALA A 27 8.75 -0.99 8.15
N PRO A 28 9.59 -0.85 9.19
CA PRO A 28 10.49 -1.91 9.66
C PRO A 28 9.74 -3.21 9.98
N LYS A 29 10.46 -4.35 9.96
CA LYS A 29 9.88 -5.64 10.32
C LYS A 29 9.59 -5.70 11.83
N GLY A 30 8.44 -6.26 12.19
CA GLY A 30 7.99 -6.41 13.58
C GLY A 30 6.99 -5.34 14.02
N LEU A 31 6.32 -5.59 15.15
CA LEU A 31 5.37 -4.65 15.75
C LEU A 31 5.89 -4.21 17.12
N ASN A 32 6.31 -2.95 17.21
CA ASN A 32 6.76 -2.30 18.44
C ASN A 32 6.28 -0.83 18.47
N LYS A 33 6.52 -0.12 19.58
CA LYS A 33 6.10 1.29 19.74
C LYS A 33 6.74 2.22 18.70
N GLU A 34 8.00 1.98 18.33
CA GLU A 34 8.73 2.79 17.34
C GLU A 34 8.12 2.67 15.94
N VAL A 35 7.72 1.46 15.53
CA VAL A 35 7.04 1.20 14.25
C VAL A 35 5.68 1.89 14.22
N ILE A 36 4.92 1.88 15.32
CA ILE A 36 3.63 2.57 15.42
C ILE A 36 3.82 4.09 15.27
N GLN A 37 4.81 4.67 15.95
CA GLN A 37 5.15 6.09 15.83
C GLN A 37 5.61 6.45 14.42
N PHE A 38 6.44 5.60 13.81
CA PHE A 38 6.88 5.77 12.42
C PHE A 38 5.69 5.82 11.47
N ILE A 39 4.78 4.84 11.53
CA ILE A 39 3.60 4.78 10.67
C ILE A 39 2.73 6.03 10.85
N SER A 40 2.50 6.45 12.11
CA SER A 40 1.68 7.61 12.42
C SER A 40 2.27 8.91 11.86
N LYS A 41 3.60 9.08 11.98
CA LYS A 41 4.34 10.22 11.41
C LYS A 41 4.30 10.23 9.88
N GLN A 42 4.50 9.08 9.24
CA GLN A 42 4.43 8.97 7.77
C GLN A 42 3.03 9.34 7.26
N LYS A 43 1.99 8.96 8.00
CA LYS A 43 0.59 9.27 7.67
C LYS A 43 0.12 10.66 8.11
N LYS A 44 0.97 11.45 8.79
CA LYS A 44 0.63 12.77 9.34
C LYS A 44 -0.65 12.73 10.19
N GLU A 45 -0.75 11.70 11.02
CA GLU A 45 -1.93 11.50 11.86
C GLU A 45 -2.01 12.51 13.00
N PRO A 46 -3.22 12.89 13.44
CA PRO A 46 -3.40 13.72 14.63
C PRO A 46 -3.01 12.96 15.90
N GLN A 47 -2.61 13.70 16.93
CA GLN A 47 -2.08 13.16 18.19
C GLN A 47 -2.99 12.13 18.86
N TRP A 48 -4.31 12.37 18.86
CA TRP A 48 -5.29 11.45 19.46
C TRP A 48 -5.28 10.07 18.80
N LEU A 49 -4.98 9.99 17.49
CA LEU A 49 -4.96 8.73 16.76
C LEU A 49 -3.70 7.92 17.08
N LEU A 50 -2.57 8.60 17.26
CA LEU A 50 -1.33 7.97 17.75
C LEU A 50 -1.54 7.36 19.14
N GLU A 51 -2.15 8.11 20.06
CA GLU A 51 -2.46 7.64 21.42
C GLU A 51 -3.39 6.43 21.40
N TRP A 52 -4.42 6.46 20.54
CA TRP A 52 -5.32 5.35 20.35
C TRP A 52 -4.60 4.08 19.86
N ARG A 53 -3.72 4.22 18.86
CA ARG A 53 -2.89 3.10 18.35
C ARG A 53 -1.99 2.52 19.44
N LEU A 54 -1.36 3.37 20.25
CA LEU A 54 -0.49 2.92 21.34
C LEU A 54 -1.27 2.17 22.42
N LYS A 55 -2.45 2.67 22.79
CA LYS A 55 -3.35 1.99 23.74
C LYS A 55 -3.81 0.63 23.22
N ALA A 56 -4.14 0.54 21.93
CA ALA A 56 -4.50 -0.73 21.30
C ALA A 56 -3.34 -1.74 21.31
N PHE A 57 -2.11 -1.28 21.08
CA PHE A 57 -0.92 -2.12 21.16
C PHE A 57 -0.68 -2.66 22.57
N GLU A 58 -0.81 -1.82 23.60
CA GLU A 58 -0.70 -2.25 25.01
C GLU A 58 -1.79 -3.25 25.39
N ARG A 59 -3.02 -3.04 24.91
CA ARG A 59 -4.11 -4.01 25.10
C ARG A 59 -3.78 -5.33 24.42
N LEU A 60 -3.23 -5.31 23.20
CA LEU A 60 -2.84 -6.51 22.47
C LEU A 60 -1.75 -7.30 23.20
N GLN A 61 -0.74 -6.62 23.77
CA GLN A 61 0.34 -7.27 24.53
C GLN A 61 -0.16 -7.98 25.80
N THR A 62 -1.32 -7.58 26.32
CA THR A 62 -1.93 -8.17 27.52
C THR A 62 -3.00 -9.21 27.19
N MET A 63 -3.30 -9.43 25.91
CA MET A 63 -4.16 -10.53 25.47
C MET A 63 -3.33 -11.82 25.45
N LYS A 64 -3.79 -12.83 26.20
CA LYS A 64 -3.27 -14.20 26.17
C LYS A 64 -3.93 -14.99 25.05
#